data_AF-A0A4Q7L4D9-F1
#
_entry.id   AF-A0A4Q7L4D9-F1
#
_cell.length_a   1.000
_cell.length_b   1.000
_cell.length_c   1.000
_cell.angle_alpha   90.00
_cell.angle_beta   90.00
_cell.angle_gamma   90.00
#
_symmetry.space_group_name_H-M   'P 1'
#
loop_
_entity.id
_entity.type
_entity.pdbx_description
1 polymer ?
#
loop_
_entity_poly.entity_id
_entity_poly.type
_entity_poly.pdbx_seq_one_letter_code
_entity_poly.pdbx_strand_id
1 'polypeptide(L)'
;MPDRAHRGDSIAARLNWLFDVVAQPVDDRTWRSFTTAEVGRALAEALGDDERAGQATVERIRTGAQARDDQLAAIAAFFGVGPEFFGNDLALVDAARDDLLTRALTGCGAQPYSICRMPVPAVERREQLRRALRPVPAALRSTERTEPRPSQGQGDHFGGSDRDSGTAMTAARMTADQLHALCRALVHDLGLRTPFTPRELCQRLGERRDRPIEVRAIDLAATTGVGHLAPLPDADHILVERDAPAPQQAVVIYHEVIHLVRGHLDIGDTMTCGLPAGEDTADAYDDWREWEAEVGARTLSRLARERPRPNQLSREASPADHSIAAAFGFALD
;
A
#
# COMPACT_ATOMS: atom_id res chain seq x y z
N MET A 1 35.45 25.23 -12.84
CA MET A 1 34.59 24.93 -11.68
C MET A 1 34.37 23.42 -11.66
N PRO A 2 34.92 22.65 -10.71
CA PRO A 2 34.65 21.22 -10.67
C PRO A 2 33.28 20.98 -10.02
N ASP A 3 32.40 20.40 -10.82
CA ASP A 3 31.55 19.27 -10.48
C ASP A 3 30.73 19.33 -9.18
N ARG A 4 29.54 19.93 -9.27
CA ARG A 4 28.48 19.79 -8.26
C ARG A 4 27.62 18.52 -8.48
N ALA A 5 27.84 17.74 -9.53
CA ALA A 5 26.98 16.61 -9.89
C ALA A 5 27.37 15.28 -9.21
N HIS A 6 28.53 15.20 -8.53
CA HIS A 6 28.99 13.94 -7.90
C HIS A 6 28.93 13.90 -6.35
N ARG A 7 28.37 14.91 -5.67
CA ARG A 7 28.28 14.88 -4.19
C ARG A 7 27.29 13.84 -3.63
N GLY A 8 26.42 13.27 -4.47
CA GLY A 8 25.41 12.29 -4.06
C GLY A 8 25.91 10.84 -3.90
N ASP A 9 27.10 10.51 -4.44
CA ASP A 9 27.51 9.11 -4.64
C ASP A 9 28.78 8.68 -3.90
N SER A 10 29.26 9.49 -2.95
CA SER A 10 30.34 9.03 -2.07
C SER A 10 29.88 7.91 -1.13
N ILE A 11 30.81 7.06 -0.67
CA ILE A 11 30.56 6.06 0.38
C ILE A 11 29.91 6.71 1.61
N ALA A 12 30.39 7.89 2.02
CA ALA A 12 29.81 8.66 3.12
C ALA A 12 28.35 9.06 2.86
N ALA A 13 28.03 9.52 1.64
CA ALA A 13 26.66 9.88 1.26
C ALA A 13 25.73 8.65 1.29
N ARG A 14 26.19 7.51 0.77
CA ARG A 14 25.45 6.24 0.78
C ARG A 14 25.25 5.69 2.19
N LEU A 15 26.27 5.75 3.04
CA LEU A 15 26.16 5.36 4.44
C LEU A 15 25.15 6.24 5.18
N ASN A 16 25.25 7.57 5.05
CA ASN A 16 24.28 8.48 5.66
C ASN A 16 22.86 8.26 5.13
N TRP A 17 22.70 7.84 3.86
CA TRP A 17 21.41 7.44 3.31
C TRP A 17 20.84 6.19 4.02
N LEU A 18 21.66 5.19 4.34
CA LEU A 18 21.20 4.01 5.10
C LEU A 18 20.70 4.37 6.50
N PHE A 19 21.38 5.29 7.20
CA PHE A 19 20.92 5.81 8.50
C PHE A 19 19.55 6.50 8.41
N ASP A 20 19.26 7.13 7.28
CA ASP A 20 18.01 7.85 7.04
C ASP A 20 16.84 6.92 6.66
N VAL A 21 17.12 5.78 6.01
CA VAL A 21 16.10 4.94 5.39
C VAL A 21 15.89 3.61 6.13
N VAL A 22 16.93 3.05 6.74
CA VAL A 22 16.76 1.82 7.51
C VAL A 22 16.32 2.18 8.92
N ALA A 23 15.12 1.74 9.27
CA ALA A 23 14.55 1.87 10.59
C ALA A 23 14.26 0.48 11.18
N GLN A 24 14.24 0.41 12.51
CA GLN A 24 13.82 -0.77 13.25
C GLN A 24 12.57 -0.47 14.09
N PRO A 25 11.69 -1.46 14.29
CA PRO A 25 10.53 -1.30 15.14
C PRO A 25 11.00 -1.15 16.60
N VAL A 26 10.45 -0.16 17.30
CA VAL A 26 10.58 0.01 18.75
C VAL A 26 9.40 -0.68 19.46
N ASP A 27 8.21 -0.59 18.85
CA ASP A 27 6.99 -1.31 19.21
C ASP A 27 6.14 -1.55 17.94
N ASP A 28 4.93 -2.12 18.08
CA ASP A 28 4.02 -2.45 16.97
C ASP A 28 3.63 -1.24 16.08
N ARG A 29 3.87 0.00 16.53
CA ARG A 29 3.43 1.22 15.86
C ARG A 29 4.52 2.28 15.73
N THR A 30 5.70 2.08 16.31
CA THR A 30 6.78 3.07 16.28
C THR A 30 8.08 2.50 15.74
N TRP A 31 8.74 3.29 14.92
CA TRP A 31 9.97 2.94 14.23
C TRP A 31 11.03 4.00 14.51
N ARG A 32 12.30 3.59 14.62
CA ARG A 32 13.43 4.53 14.78
C ARG A 32 14.60 4.18 13.88
N SER A 33 15.37 5.18 13.50
CA SER A 33 16.66 5.01 12.84
C SER A 33 17.69 4.35 13.77
N PHE A 34 18.66 3.69 13.16
CA PHE A 34 19.85 3.21 13.87
C PHE A 34 20.75 4.36 14.31
N THR A 35 21.43 4.18 15.44
CA THR A 35 22.43 5.11 15.96
C THR A 35 23.83 4.72 15.52
N THR A 36 24.77 5.67 15.50
CA THR A 36 26.16 5.37 15.13
C THR A 36 26.80 4.33 16.06
N ALA A 37 26.42 4.33 17.34
CA ALA A 37 26.89 3.36 18.32
C ALA A 37 26.41 1.93 18.01
N GLU A 38 25.16 1.76 17.55
CA GLU A 38 24.63 0.44 17.16
C GLU A 38 25.38 -0.15 15.97
N VAL A 39 25.57 0.64 14.91
CA VAL A 39 26.36 0.20 13.73
C VAL A 39 27.83 -0.04 14.13
N GLY A 40 28.37 0.83 15.00
CA GLY A 40 29.74 0.72 15.50
C GLY A 40 30.00 -0.56 16.29
N ARG A 41 29.06 -0.97 17.14
CA ARG A 41 29.13 -2.24 17.87
C ARG A 41 29.12 -3.44 16.92
N ALA A 42 28.19 -3.46 15.96
CA ALA A 42 28.11 -4.55 14.99
C ALA A 42 29.39 -4.66 14.13
N LEU A 43 29.96 -3.51 13.74
CA LEU A 43 31.24 -3.46 13.05
C LEU A 43 32.39 -4.00 13.92
N ALA A 44 32.46 -3.61 15.19
CA ALA A 44 33.47 -4.09 16.12
C ALA A 44 33.38 -5.61 16.33
N GLU A 45 32.17 -6.14 16.49
CA GLU A 45 31.92 -7.58 16.60
C GLU A 45 32.37 -8.35 15.36
N ALA A 46 32.04 -7.84 14.17
CA ALA A 46 32.41 -8.48 12.90
C ALA A 46 33.92 -8.51 12.64
N LEU A 47 34.66 -7.52 13.14
CA LEU A 47 36.10 -7.35 12.89
C LEU A 47 36.99 -7.77 14.08
N GLY A 48 36.41 -8.11 15.22
CA GLY A 48 37.16 -8.42 16.45
C GLY A 48 37.81 -7.20 17.10
N ASP A 49 37.21 -6.02 16.93
CA ASP A 49 37.68 -4.73 17.48
C ASP A 49 36.93 -4.35 18.78
N ASP A 50 37.41 -3.31 19.46
CA ASP A 50 36.71 -2.67 20.59
C ASP A 50 35.50 -1.84 20.11
N GLU A 51 34.40 -1.82 20.87
CA GLU A 51 33.16 -1.09 20.50
C GLU A 51 33.41 0.40 20.22
N ARG A 52 34.29 1.06 20.99
CA ARG A 52 34.60 2.49 20.78
C ARG A 52 35.37 2.69 19.48
N ALA A 53 36.25 1.75 19.13
CA ALA A 53 36.99 1.78 17.87
C ALA A 53 36.05 1.56 16.66
N GLY A 54 35.06 0.66 16.80
CA GLY A 54 34.00 0.47 15.81
C GLY A 54 33.17 1.74 15.60
N GLN A 55 32.66 2.34 16.68
CA GLN A 55 31.90 3.60 16.59
C GLN A 55 32.72 4.73 15.93
N ALA A 56 33.95 4.95 16.39
CA ALA A 56 34.82 5.98 15.82
C ALA A 56 35.11 5.73 14.32
N THR A 57 35.17 4.48 13.91
CA THR A 57 35.34 4.12 12.49
C THR A 57 34.09 4.47 11.68
N VAL A 58 32.88 4.15 12.15
CA VAL A 58 31.65 4.55 11.46
C VAL A 58 31.54 6.07 11.36
N GLU A 59 31.85 6.83 12.43
CA GLU A 59 31.85 8.31 12.41
C GLU A 59 32.81 8.88 11.36
N ARG A 60 34.02 8.34 11.26
CA ARG A 60 35.00 8.75 10.24
C ARG A 60 34.51 8.45 8.82
N ILE A 61 33.94 7.26 8.57
CA ILE A 61 33.42 6.92 7.23
C ILE A 61 32.25 7.85 6.86
N ARG A 62 31.32 8.12 7.80
CA ARG A 62 30.19 9.03 7.60
C ARG A 62 30.61 10.47 7.28
N THR A 63 31.81 10.88 7.68
CA THR A 63 32.40 12.20 7.41
C THR A 63 33.34 12.22 6.19
N GLY A 64 33.49 11.10 5.49
CA GLY A 64 34.23 11.01 4.22
C GLY A 64 35.61 10.35 4.29
N ALA A 65 35.98 9.75 5.42
CA ALA A 65 37.21 8.95 5.48
C ALA A 65 37.10 7.70 4.60
N GLN A 66 38.24 7.23 4.07
CA GLN A 66 38.31 5.96 3.36
C GLN A 66 37.97 4.80 4.30
N ALA A 67 37.24 3.83 3.76
CA ALA A 67 36.89 2.58 4.43
C ALA A 67 37.60 1.41 3.73
N ARG A 68 37.95 0.39 4.51
CA ARG A 68 38.40 -0.90 3.96
C ARG A 68 37.21 -1.74 3.51
N ASP A 69 37.45 -2.68 2.60
CA ASP A 69 36.39 -3.55 2.07
C ASP A 69 35.70 -4.40 3.15
N ASP A 70 36.46 -4.88 4.14
CA ASP A 70 35.92 -5.64 5.27
C ASP A 70 34.99 -4.80 6.16
N GLN A 71 35.32 -3.52 6.35
CA GLN A 71 34.48 -2.56 7.06
C GLN A 71 33.17 -2.29 6.31
N LEU A 72 33.24 -2.10 4.99
CA LEU A 72 32.07 -1.86 4.16
C LEU A 72 31.17 -3.10 4.09
N ALA A 73 31.75 -4.30 4.00
CA ALA A 73 31.00 -5.56 4.01
C ALA A 73 30.26 -5.77 5.35
N ALA A 74 30.92 -5.51 6.48
CA ALA A 74 30.29 -5.60 7.80
C ALA A 74 29.14 -4.58 7.97
N ILE A 75 29.35 -3.34 7.53
CA ILE A 75 28.30 -2.30 7.54
C ILE A 75 27.13 -2.69 6.63
N ALA A 76 27.41 -3.19 5.42
CA ALA A 76 26.40 -3.64 4.48
C ALA A 76 25.54 -4.77 5.08
N ALA A 77 26.19 -5.76 5.70
CA ALA A 77 25.51 -6.86 6.37
C ALA A 77 24.60 -6.38 7.51
N PHE A 78 25.04 -5.41 8.33
CA PHE A 78 24.21 -4.81 9.38
C PHE A 78 22.91 -4.22 8.84
N PHE A 79 22.97 -3.50 7.72
CA PHE A 79 21.78 -2.89 7.09
C PHE A 79 20.99 -3.85 6.19
N GLY A 80 21.42 -5.11 6.05
CA GLY A 80 20.79 -6.08 5.17
C GLY A 80 20.89 -5.72 3.68
N VAL A 81 22.01 -5.11 3.26
CA VAL A 81 22.36 -4.86 1.86
C VAL A 81 23.63 -5.62 1.49
N GLY A 82 23.85 -5.87 0.20
CA GLY A 82 25.12 -6.43 -0.28
C GLY A 82 26.25 -5.40 -0.29
N PRO A 83 27.53 -5.84 -0.24
CA PRO A 83 28.69 -4.95 -0.25
C PRO A 83 28.78 -4.08 -1.51
N GLU A 84 28.17 -4.52 -2.62
CA GLU A 84 28.04 -3.77 -3.87
C GLU A 84 27.33 -2.43 -3.71
N PHE A 85 26.53 -2.24 -2.65
CA PHE A 85 25.91 -0.95 -2.32
C PHE A 85 26.96 0.18 -2.12
N PHE A 86 28.17 -0.17 -1.72
CA PHE A 86 29.28 0.78 -1.59
C PHE A 86 30.22 0.80 -2.82
N GLY A 87 29.92 0.03 -3.86
CA GLY A 87 30.72 -0.09 -5.08
C GLY A 87 30.55 1.07 -6.08
N ASN A 88 31.21 0.98 -7.23
CA ASN A 88 31.17 2.04 -8.24
C ASN A 88 30.05 1.88 -9.28
N ASP A 89 29.36 0.73 -9.28
CA ASP A 89 28.24 0.48 -10.18
C ASP A 89 26.97 1.16 -9.67
N LEU A 90 26.68 2.36 -10.21
CA LEU A 90 25.53 3.15 -9.79
C LEU A 90 24.19 2.45 -10.05
N ALA A 91 24.10 1.58 -11.08
CA ALA A 91 22.87 0.86 -11.37
C ALA A 91 22.56 -0.19 -10.27
N LEU A 92 23.59 -0.89 -9.78
CA LEU A 92 23.45 -1.81 -8.64
C LEU A 92 23.13 -1.05 -7.35
N VAL A 93 23.76 0.10 -7.13
CA VAL A 93 23.47 0.95 -5.96
C VAL A 93 22.02 1.42 -5.98
N ASP A 94 21.53 1.89 -7.12
CA ASP A 94 20.15 2.39 -7.24
C ASP A 94 19.13 1.25 -7.10
N ALA A 95 19.39 0.07 -7.68
CA ALA A 95 18.55 -1.11 -7.48
C ALA A 95 18.47 -1.51 -6.00
N ALA A 96 19.60 -1.49 -5.28
CA ALA A 96 19.64 -1.79 -3.85
C ALA A 96 18.95 -0.70 -3.00
N ARG A 97 19.05 0.58 -3.38
CA ARG A 97 18.29 1.68 -2.75
C ARG A 97 16.78 1.46 -2.90
N ASP A 98 16.34 1.06 -4.10
CA ASP A 98 14.94 0.83 -4.42
C ASP A 98 14.34 -0.35 -3.64
N ASP A 99 15.07 -1.45 -3.60
CA ASP A 99 14.71 -2.64 -2.82
C ASP A 99 14.64 -2.32 -1.32
N LEU A 100 15.62 -1.59 -0.79
CA LEU A 100 15.66 -1.21 0.62
C LEU A 100 14.54 -0.22 1.00
N LEU A 101 14.26 0.78 0.16
CA LEU A 101 13.10 1.66 0.34
C LEU A 101 11.79 0.87 0.34
N THR A 102 11.66 -0.07 -0.59
CA THR A 102 10.47 -0.94 -0.70
C THR A 102 10.26 -1.77 0.56
N ARG A 103 11.34 -2.38 1.09
CA ARG A 103 11.30 -3.13 2.35
C ARG A 103 10.98 -2.24 3.56
N ALA A 104 11.64 -1.09 3.69
CA ALA A 104 11.44 -0.17 4.82
C ALA A 104 10.01 0.34 4.86
N LEU A 105 9.49 0.76 3.71
CA LEU A 105 8.09 1.18 3.53
C LEU A 105 7.12 0.04 3.88
N THR A 106 7.36 -1.18 3.35
CA THR A 106 6.55 -2.36 3.68
C THR A 106 6.57 -2.69 5.17
N GLY A 107 7.75 -2.64 5.81
CA GLY A 107 7.91 -2.87 7.25
C GLY A 107 7.14 -1.85 8.08
N CYS A 108 7.18 -0.58 7.70
CA CYS A 108 6.41 0.49 8.35
C CYS A 108 4.90 0.45 8.05
N GLY A 109 4.41 -0.58 7.33
CA GLY A 109 3.02 -0.66 6.89
C GLY A 109 2.62 0.34 5.79
N ALA A 110 3.58 1.14 5.30
CA ALA A 110 3.41 2.08 4.20
C ALA A 110 3.73 1.37 2.89
N GLN A 111 2.80 0.67 2.23
CA GLN A 111 3.21 -0.02 1.00
C GLN A 111 3.51 0.95 -0.17
N PRO A 112 4.63 0.75 -0.89
CA PRO A 112 5.23 1.70 -1.86
C PRO A 112 4.49 1.83 -3.20
N TYR A 113 3.44 1.04 -3.43
CA TYR A 113 2.66 1.10 -4.66
C TYR A 113 1.35 1.83 -4.38
N SER A 114 1.32 3.16 -4.46
CA SER A 114 0.04 3.80 -4.75
C SER A 114 -0.45 3.21 -6.07
N ILE A 115 -1.55 2.47 -6.04
CA ILE A 115 -2.18 1.78 -7.18
C ILE A 115 -2.30 2.73 -8.37
N CYS A 116 -2.49 4.01 -8.06
CA CYS A 116 -2.70 5.10 -9.00
C CYS A 116 -1.45 5.96 -9.26
N ARG A 117 -0.22 5.51 -8.99
CA ARG A 117 0.98 6.27 -9.36
C ARG A 117 1.98 5.43 -10.15
N MET A 118 2.53 6.05 -11.19
CA MET A 118 3.83 5.67 -11.77
C MET A 118 4.87 5.45 -10.66
N PRO A 119 5.95 4.68 -10.90
CA PRO A 119 7.01 4.47 -9.92
C PRO A 119 7.43 5.80 -9.30
N VAL A 120 7.11 5.96 -8.02
CA VAL A 120 7.35 7.18 -7.26
C VAL A 120 8.87 7.41 -7.24
N PRO A 121 9.37 8.57 -7.70
CA PRO A 121 10.79 8.87 -7.66
C PRO A 121 11.36 8.58 -6.27
N ALA A 122 12.58 8.05 -6.18
CA ALA A 122 13.18 7.63 -4.90
C ALA A 122 13.18 8.75 -3.83
N VAL A 123 13.22 10.02 -4.27
CA VAL A 123 13.12 11.21 -3.41
C VAL A 123 11.77 11.28 -2.69
N GLU A 124 10.66 11.01 -3.37
CA GLU A 124 9.31 11.04 -2.81
C GLU A 124 9.05 9.83 -1.89
N ARG A 125 9.54 8.63 -2.25
CA ARG A 125 9.50 7.43 -1.39
C ARG A 125 10.24 7.66 -0.06
N ARG A 126 11.37 8.37 -0.10
CA ARG A 126 12.13 8.74 1.10
C ARG A 126 11.35 9.70 2.00
N GLU A 127 10.64 10.68 1.44
CA GLU A 127 9.84 11.61 2.24
C GLU A 127 8.62 10.91 2.85
N GLN A 128 7.98 10.00 2.12
CA GLN A 128 6.91 9.14 2.66
C GLN A 128 7.41 8.34 3.87
N LEU A 129 8.58 7.71 3.74
CA LEU A 129 9.19 7.00 4.85
C LEU A 129 9.48 7.94 6.02
N ARG A 130 10.08 9.12 5.78
CA ARG A 130 10.32 10.12 6.84
C ARG A 130 9.04 10.51 7.56
N ARG A 131 7.92 10.68 6.85
CA ARG A 131 6.62 10.96 7.45
C ARG A 131 6.11 9.80 8.30
N ALA A 132 6.25 8.56 7.81
CA ALA A 132 5.89 7.35 8.57
C ALA A 132 6.73 7.18 9.84
N LEU A 133 8.00 7.58 9.79
CA LEU A 133 8.92 7.55 10.93
C LEU A 133 8.76 8.74 11.89
N ARG A 134 7.99 9.78 11.54
CA ARG A 134 7.75 10.89 12.48
C ARG A 134 6.91 10.40 13.65
N PRO A 135 7.33 10.66 14.90
CA PRO A 135 6.52 10.33 16.06
C PRO A 135 5.17 11.06 15.96
N VAL A 136 4.07 10.30 15.92
CA VAL A 136 2.71 10.85 15.98
C VAL A 136 2.60 11.64 17.29
N PRO A 137 2.30 12.95 17.25
CA PRO A 137 2.15 13.75 18.46
C PRO A 137 1.15 13.09 19.41
N ALA A 138 1.49 13.01 20.69
CA ALA A 138 0.66 12.38 21.71
C ALA A 138 -0.78 12.93 21.77
N ALA A 139 -1.00 14.16 21.30
CA ALA A 139 -2.30 14.81 21.21
C ALA A 139 -3.31 14.09 20.29
N LEU A 140 -2.86 13.38 19.25
CA LEU A 140 -3.74 12.57 18.39
C LEU A 140 -4.11 11.21 19.02
N ARG A 141 -3.43 10.79 20.10
CA ARG A 141 -3.75 9.54 20.83
C ARG A 141 -4.85 9.73 21.87
N SER A 142 -5.22 10.98 22.18
CA SER A 142 -6.13 11.29 23.30
C SER A 142 -7.62 11.34 22.91
N THR A 143 -7.96 11.31 21.61
CA THR A 143 -9.34 11.44 21.14
C THR A 143 -10.10 10.11 21.00
N GLU A 144 -9.47 8.96 21.23
CA GLU A 144 -10.10 7.63 21.10
C GLU A 144 -10.78 7.09 22.38
N ARG A 145 -10.92 7.89 23.43
CA ARG A 145 -11.75 7.53 24.61
C ARG A 145 -12.73 8.64 24.97
N THR A 146 -13.82 8.72 24.25
CA THR A 146 -15.05 9.30 24.81
C THR A 146 -16.19 8.38 24.40
N GLU A 147 -16.53 7.45 25.30
CA GLU A 147 -17.73 6.66 25.14
C GLU A 147 -18.97 7.57 25.22
N PRO A 148 -19.94 7.43 24.31
CA PRO A 148 -21.19 8.17 24.40
C PRO A 148 -22.04 7.61 25.55
N ARG A 149 -22.36 8.48 26.49
CA ARG A 149 -23.27 8.25 27.60
C ARG A 149 -24.70 8.05 27.07
N PRO A 150 -25.49 7.06 27.53
CA PRO A 150 -26.83 6.83 27.02
C PRO A 150 -27.79 7.89 27.57
N SER A 151 -28.33 8.75 26.70
CA SER A 151 -29.46 9.62 27.03
C SER A 151 -30.76 8.82 26.91
N GLN A 152 -31.41 8.61 28.06
CA GLN A 152 -32.76 8.10 28.18
C GLN A 152 -33.74 9.02 27.44
N GLY A 153 -34.61 8.42 26.63
CA GLY A 153 -35.66 9.11 25.90
C GLY A 153 -36.92 9.37 26.74
N GLN A 154 -37.68 10.39 26.32
CA GLN A 154 -39.11 10.50 26.59
C GLN A 154 -39.75 11.54 25.65
N GLY A 155 -40.86 11.19 24.99
CA GLY A 155 -41.81 12.17 24.44
C GLY A 155 -42.22 12.04 22.97
N ASP A 156 -43.14 11.12 22.70
CA ASP A 156 -44.41 11.23 21.92
C ASP A 156 -44.58 12.06 20.62
N HIS A 157 -45.17 11.34 19.63
CA HIS A 157 -46.22 11.69 18.65
C HIS A 157 -46.20 13.01 17.84
N PHE A 158 -46.13 12.90 16.50
CA PHE A 158 -47.27 12.99 15.55
C PHE A 158 -46.78 12.80 14.09
N GLY A 159 -47.65 12.26 13.24
CA GLY A 159 -47.31 11.74 11.90
C GLY A 159 -47.30 12.75 10.76
N GLY A 160 -47.03 12.22 9.56
CA GLY A 160 -47.16 12.93 8.29
C GLY A 160 -46.13 12.45 7.28
N SER A 161 -46.62 11.84 6.20
CA SER A 161 -45.88 11.48 5.00
C SER A 161 -45.17 12.68 4.37
N ASP A 162 -43.92 12.52 3.94
CA ASP A 162 -43.58 12.90 2.57
C ASP A 162 -42.29 12.23 2.10
N ARG A 163 -42.30 11.92 0.81
CA ARG A 163 -41.18 11.40 0.03
C ARG A 163 -40.15 12.51 -0.13
N ASP A 164 -38.99 12.38 0.50
CA ASP A 164 -37.71 12.74 -0.10
C ASP A 164 -36.59 12.20 0.78
N SER A 165 -35.67 11.42 0.22
CA SER A 165 -34.47 10.99 0.94
C SER A 165 -33.29 10.94 0.00
N GLY A 166 -33.12 12.00 -0.79
CA GLY A 166 -31.80 12.47 -1.18
C GLY A 166 -31.09 13.02 0.06
N THR A 167 -30.53 12.13 0.88
CA THR A 167 -29.54 12.54 1.90
C THR A 167 -28.19 12.04 1.40
N ALA A 168 -27.51 12.90 0.64
CA ALA A 168 -26.08 12.83 0.45
C ALA A 168 -25.42 12.96 1.83
N MET A 169 -25.29 11.84 2.54
CA MET A 169 -24.38 11.75 3.66
C MET A 169 -22.99 11.83 3.06
N THR A 170 -22.35 13.00 3.14
CA THR A 170 -20.91 13.15 2.93
C THR A 170 -20.23 12.08 3.77
N ALA A 171 -19.69 11.03 3.12
CA ALA A 171 -19.22 9.85 3.80
C ALA A 171 -18.11 10.26 4.78
N ALA A 172 -18.30 9.97 6.07
CA ALA A 172 -17.24 10.18 7.04
C ALA A 172 -16.04 9.31 6.66
N ARG A 173 -14.83 9.89 6.80
CA ARG A 173 -13.58 9.17 6.59
C ARG A 173 -13.54 7.91 7.46
N MET A 174 -13.24 6.77 6.84
CA MET A 174 -13.04 5.49 7.48
C MET A 174 -11.61 5.34 8.01
N THR A 175 -11.47 4.54 9.05
CA THR A 175 -10.18 3.98 9.47
C THR A 175 -9.82 2.77 8.60
N ALA A 176 -8.55 2.33 8.65
CA ALA A 176 -8.11 1.17 7.88
C ALA A 176 -8.87 -0.10 8.30
N ASP A 177 -9.16 -0.26 9.59
CA ASP A 177 -9.92 -1.40 10.10
C ASP A 177 -11.37 -1.41 9.62
N GLN A 178 -11.98 -0.23 9.48
CA GLN A 178 -13.32 -0.10 8.90
C GLN A 178 -13.34 -0.47 7.42
N LEU A 179 -12.35 -0.04 6.63
CA LEU A 179 -12.21 -0.47 5.24
C LEU A 179 -11.96 -1.98 5.11
N HIS A 180 -11.14 -2.54 6.01
CA HIS A 180 -10.93 -3.98 6.07
C HIS A 180 -12.24 -4.74 6.34
N ALA A 181 -13.04 -4.25 7.28
CA ALA A 181 -14.34 -4.83 7.59
C ALA A 181 -15.33 -4.68 6.42
N LEU A 182 -15.38 -3.49 5.80
CA LEU A 182 -16.19 -3.21 4.61
C LEU A 182 -15.86 -4.17 3.47
N CYS A 183 -14.58 -4.36 3.14
CA CYS A 183 -14.17 -5.25 2.05
C CYS A 183 -14.57 -6.70 2.30
N ARG A 184 -14.41 -7.18 3.55
CA ARG A 184 -14.85 -8.53 3.93
C ARG A 184 -16.37 -8.69 3.83
N ALA A 185 -17.12 -7.71 4.32
CA ALA A 185 -18.58 -7.69 4.23
C ALA A 185 -19.03 -7.66 2.76
N LEU A 186 -18.41 -6.84 1.93
CA LEU A 186 -18.70 -6.75 0.50
C LEU A 186 -18.50 -8.11 -0.19
N VAL A 187 -17.35 -8.75 0.01
CA VAL A 187 -17.06 -10.08 -0.58
C VAL A 187 -18.07 -11.12 -0.12
N HIS A 188 -18.38 -11.14 1.18
CA HIS A 188 -19.34 -12.05 1.78
C HIS A 188 -20.76 -11.84 1.22
N ASP A 189 -21.26 -10.60 1.25
CA ASP A 189 -22.62 -10.27 0.83
C ASP A 189 -22.86 -10.49 -0.66
N LEU A 190 -21.81 -10.33 -1.48
CA LEU A 190 -21.86 -10.65 -2.91
C LEU A 190 -21.75 -12.15 -3.20
N GLY A 191 -21.53 -12.98 -2.18
CA GLY A 191 -21.38 -14.43 -2.31
C GLY A 191 -20.15 -14.84 -3.11
N LEU A 192 -19.10 -14.00 -3.13
CA LEU A 192 -17.87 -14.27 -3.87
C LEU A 192 -17.07 -15.38 -3.18
N ARG A 193 -16.70 -16.41 -3.94
CA ARG A 193 -15.83 -17.50 -3.48
C ARG A 193 -14.41 -17.22 -3.91
N THR A 194 -13.45 -17.43 -3.03
CA THR A 194 -12.05 -17.23 -3.37
C THR A 194 -11.46 -18.46 -4.09
N PRO A 195 -10.56 -18.27 -5.09
CA PRO A 195 -10.20 -16.99 -5.68
C PRO A 195 -11.33 -16.43 -6.57
N PHE A 196 -11.49 -15.11 -6.59
CA PHE A 196 -12.43 -14.41 -7.48
C PHE A 196 -11.71 -13.36 -8.32
N THR A 197 -12.33 -12.92 -9.41
CA THR A 197 -11.75 -11.89 -10.29
C THR A 197 -12.36 -10.50 -10.04
N PRO A 198 -11.69 -9.41 -10.42
CA PRO A 198 -12.28 -8.07 -10.35
C PRO A 198 -13.55 -7.94 -11.19
N ARG A 199 -13.59 -8.62 -12.36
CA ARG A 199 -14.77 -8.64 -13.23
C ARG A 199 -15.97 -9.35 -12.59
N GLU A 200 -15.73 -10.46 -11.90
CA GLU A 200 -16.76 -11.17 -11.15
C GLU A 200 -17.33 -10.28 -10.02
N LEU A 201 -16.44 -9.59 -9.29
CA LEU A 201 -16.88 -8.62 -8.27
C LEU A 201 -17.74 -7.51 -8.89
N CYS A 202 -17.30 -6.91 -10.01
CA CYS A 202 -18.06 -5.86 -10.71
C CYS A 202 -19.43 -6.35 -11.17
N GLN A 203 -19.50 -7.57 -11.71
CA GLN A 203 -20.76 -8.19 -12.13
C GLN A 203 -21.73 -8.32 -10.94
N ARG A 204 -21.31 -8.99 -9.86
CA ARG A 204 -22.16 -9.22 -8.68
C ARG A 204 -22.58 -7.92 -8.02
N LEU A 205 -21.68 -6.94 -7.95
CA LEU A 205 -21.97 -5.63 -7.39
C LEU A 205 -22.96 -4.85 -8.25
N GLY A 206 -22.83 -4.93 -9.58
CA GLY A 206 -23.76 -4.30 -10.51
C GLY A 206 -25.15 -4.91 -10.44
N GLU A 207 -25.25 -6.24 -10.38
CA GLU A 207 -26.51 -6.98 -10.16
C GLU A 207 -27.18 -6.57 -8.85
N ARG A 208 -26.42 -6.46 -7.74
CA ARG A 208 -26.95 -6.04 -6.44
C ARG A 208 -27.46 -4.59 -6.43
N ARG A 209 -26.85 -3.71 -7.23
CA ARG A 209 -27.19 -2.27 -7.29
C ARG A 209 -28.26 -1.96 -8.34
N ASP A 210 -28.69 -2.94 -9.12
CA ASP A 210 -29.53 -2.75 -10.31
C ASP A 210 -28.95 -1.70 -11.28
N ARG A 211 -27.61 -1.65 -11.33
CA ARG A 211 -26.86 -0.74 -12.21
C ARG A 211 -25.55 -1.42 -12.64
N PRO A 212 -25.39 -1.80 -13.92
CA PRO A 212 -24.24 -2.55 -14.39
C PRO A 212 -22.93 -1.78 -14.21
N ILE A 213 -21.84 -2.53 -13.95
CA ILE A 213 -20.48 -2.00 -13.89
C ILE A 213 -19.70 -2.55 -15.09
N GLU A 214 -19.37 -1.70 -16.05
CA GLU A 214 -18.67 -2.07 -17.27
C GLU A 214 -17.17 -1.79 -17.19
N VAL A 215 -16.36 -2.84 -17.18
CA VAL A 215 -14.90 -2.71 -17.19
C VAL A 215 -14.34 -2.82 -18.61
N ARG A 216 -13.70 -1.75 -19.10
CA ARG A 216 -13.08 -1.68 -20.44
C ARG A 216 -11.59 -1.35 -20.36
N ALA A 217 -10.79 -2.08 -21.12
CA ALA A 217 -9.38 -1.79 -21.30
C ALA A 217 -9.22 -0.85 -22.50
N ILE A 218 -8.74 0.38 -22.27
CA ILE A 218 -8.57 1.40 -23.30
C ILE A 218 -7.14 1.96 -23.27
N ASP A 219 -6.76 2.58 -24.38
CA ASP A 219 -5.51 3.34 -24.42
C ASP A 219 -5.74 4.65 -23.66
N LEU A 220 -5.18 4.75 -22.45
CA LEU A 220 -5.23 5.96 -21.65
C LEU A 220 -4.06 6.91 -21.98
N ALA A 221 -3.20 6.61 -22.97
CA ALA A 221 -1.88 7.23 -23.21
C ALA A 221 -1.83 8.76 -23.44
N ALA A 222 -2.96 9.46 -23.39
CA ALA A 222 -3.00 10.93 -23.31
C ALA A 222 -3.13 11.45 -21.86
N THR A 223 -3.43 10.59 -20.90
CA THR A 223 -3.60 10.89 -19.48
C THR A 223 -2.53 10.13 -18.71
N THR A 224 -1.88 10.73 -17.72
CA THR A 224 -0.98 9.99 -16.82
C THR A 224 -1.75 9.03 -15.89
N GLY A 225 -3.07 8.91 -16.07
CA GLY A 225 -3.95 8.07 -15.29
C GLY A 225 -3.78 6.59 -15.62
N VAL A 226 -4.00 5.75 -14.61
CA VAL A 226 -4.01 4.29 -14.74
C VAL A 226 -5.43 3.71 -14.73
N GLY A 227 -6.41 4.52 -14.28
CA GLY A 227 -7.81 4.18 -14.16
C GLY A 227 -8.70 5.41 -14.36
N HIS A 228 -9.92 5.18 -14.85
CA HIS A 228 -10.94 6.21 -14.96
C HIS A 228 -12.31 5.63 -14.61
N LEU A 229 -13.06 6.33 -13.76
CA LEU A 229 -14.40 5.98 -13.34
C LEU A 229 -15.39 7.05 -13.82
N ALA A 230 -16.41 6.61 -14.56
CA ALA A 230 -17.52 7.43 -15.00
C ALA A 230 -18.86 6.80 -14.59
N PRO A 231 -19.43 7.20 -13.44
CA PRO A 231 -20.79 6.83 -13.04
C PRO A 231 -21.83 7.53 -13.92
N LEU A 232 -22.52 6.76 -14.77
CA LEU A 232 -23.62 7.26 -15.60
C LEU A 232 -24.98 6.79 -15.02
N PRO A 233 -26.10 7.37 -15.48
CA PRO A 233 -27.43 6.96 -15.01
C PRO A 233 -27.70 5.46 -15.21
N ASP A 234 -27.28 4.91 -16.36
CA ASP A 234 -27.63 3.55 -16.77
C ASP A 234 -26.51 2.51 -16.53
N ALA A 235 -25.28 2.96 -16.29
CA ALA A 235 -24.12 2.09 -16.05
C ALA A 235 -22.97 2.85 -15.39
N ASP A 236 -22.17 2.18 -14.56
CA ASP A 236 -20.89 2.70 -14.10
C ASP A 236 -19.77 2.17 -15.01
N HIS A 237 -18.99 3.05 -15.66
CA HIS A 237 -17.86 2.63 -16.50
C HIS A 237 -16.55 2.72 -15.75
N ILE A 238 -15.81 1.62 -15.71
CA ILE A 238 -14.43 1.54 -15.23
C ILE A 238 -13.52 1.34 -16.44
N LEU A 239 -12.66 2.31 -16.71
CA LEU A 239 -11.67 2.25 -17.78
C LEU A 239 -10.29 2.01 -17.16
N VAL A 240 -9.52 1.08 -17.73
CA VAL A 240 -8.16 0.78 -17.29
C VAL A 240 -7.19 0.84 -18.45
N GLU A 241 -5.93 1.19 -18.18
CA GLU A 241 -4.87 1.19 -19.19
C GLU A 241 -4.73 -0.22 -19.80
N ARG A 242 -4.91 -0.29 -21.12
CA ARG A 242 -4.90 -1.53 -21.89
C ARG A 242 -3.59 -2.29 -21.76
N ASP A 243 -2.48 -1.58 -21.82
CA ASP A 243 -1.14 -2.19 -21.82
C ASP A 243 -0.60 -2.44 -20.40
N ALA A 244 -1.36 -2.05 -19.37
CA ALA A 244 -0.99 -2.35 -17.99
C ALA A 244 -1.03 -3.88 -17.73
N PRO A 245 -0.06 -4.45 -16.99
CA PRO A 245 -0.09 -5.86 -16.60
C PRO A 245 -1.39 -6.26 -15.90
N ALA A 246 -1.88 -7.48 -16.14
CA ALA A 246 -3.14 -7.97 -15.56
C ALA A 246 -3.25 -7.81 -14.02
N PRO A 247 -2.18 -8.04 -13.22
CA PRO A 247 -2.23 -7.75 -11.79
C PRO A 247 -2.44 -6.26 -11.47
N GLN A 248 -1.89 -5.35 -12.27
CA GLN A 248 -2.08 -3.91 -12.12
C GLN A 248 -3.51 -3.51 -12.49
N GLN A 249 -4.02 -3.95 -13.65
CA GLN A 249 -5.42 -3.72 -14.05
C GLN A 249 -6.40 -4.19 -12.97
N ALA A 250 -6.14 -5.37 -12.38
CA ALA A 250 -7.00 -5.91 -11.34
C ALA A 250 -7.11 -4.99 -10.12
N VAL A 251 -5.98 -4.43 -9.69
CA VAL A 251 -5.95 -3.56 -8.53
C VAL A 251 -6.56 -2.19 -8.84
N VAL A 252 -6.35 -1.65 -10.04
CA VAL A 252 -7.05 -0.43 -10.51
C VAL A 252 -8.56 -0.64 -10.52
N ILE A 253 -9.05 -1.78 -11.02
CA ILE A 253 -10.50 -2.06 -11.00
C ILE A 253 -11.03 -2.09 -9.56
N TYR A 254 -10.30 -2.70 -8.62
CA TYR A 254 -10.71 -2.68 -7.22
C TYR A 254 -10.68 -1.26 -6.62
N HIS A 255 -9.76 -0.39 -7.05
CA HIS A 255 -9.70 1.02 -6.65
C HIS A 255 -10.98 1.76 -7.04
N GLU A 256 -11.34 1.69 -8.31
CA GLU A 256 -12.55 2.34 -8.81
C GLU A 256 -13.83 1.78 -8.16
N VAL A 257 -13.85 0.48 -7.87
CA VAL A 257 -14.96 -0.13 -7.11
C VAL A 257 -15.11 0.49 -5.72
N ILE A 258 -14.03 0.82 -5.01
CA ILE A 258 -14.14 1.43 -3.70
C ILE A 258 -14.70 2.85 -3.80
N HIS A 259 -14.33 3.62 -4.82
CA HIS A 259 -14.98 4.91 -5.09
C HIS A 259 -16.50 4.76 -5.27
N LEU A 260 -16.94 3.74 -6.01
CA LEU A 260 -18.37 3.44 -6.17
C LEU A 260 -19.05 3.02 -4.85
N VAL A 261 -18.44 2.11 -4.10
CA VAL A 261 -19.00 1.57 -2.85
C VAL A 261 -19.08 2.64 -1.77
N ARG A 262 -18.12 3.57 -1.74
CA ARG A 262 -18.05 4.64 -0.75
C ARG A 262 -18.78 5.91 -1.17
N GLY A 263 -19.29 5.98 -2.39
CA GLY A 263 -19.96 7.17 -2.91
C GLY A 263 -19.01 8.36 -2.98
N HIS A 264 -17.78 8.14 -3.44
CA HIS A 264 -16.79 9.22 -3.60
C HIS A 264 -17.09 10.13 -4.81
N LEU A 265 -18.00 9.70 -5.70
CA LEU A 265 -18.44 10.40 -6.90
C LEU A 265 -19.96 10.39 -7.00
N ASP A 266 -20.54 11.51 -7.41
CA ASP A 266 -21.96 11.61 -7.75
C ASP A 266 -22.18 11.16 -9.21
N ILE A 267 -23.45 10.93 -9.57
CA ILE A 267 -23.81 10.57 -10.96
C ILE A 267 -23.50 11.75 -11.88
N GLY A 268 -22.76 11.49 -12.95
CA GLY A 268 -22.31 12.52 -13.90
C GLY A 268 -20.96 13.14 -13.56
N ASP A 269 -20.40 12.86 -12.37
CA ASP A 269 -19.00 13.12 -12.09
C ASP A 269 -18.12 12.13 -12.87
N THR A 270 -16.87 12.51 -13.13
CA THR A 270 -15.88 11.56 -13.64
C THR A 270 -14.57 11.75 -12.90
N MET A 271 -13.83 10.66 -12.71
CA MET A 271 -12.57 10.66 -11.98
C MET A 271 -11.52 9.94 -12.80
N THR A 272 -10.35 10.54 -12.96
CA THR A 272 -9.19 9.88 -13.57
C THR A 272 -8.12 9.72 -12.49
N CYS A 273 -7.89 8.49 -12.06
CA CYS A 273 -6.91 8.19 -11.04
C CYS A 273 -5.51 8.07 -11.68
N GLY A 274 -4.54 8.82 -11.15
CA GLY A 274 -3.14 8.86 -11.61
C GLY A 274 -2.68 10.13 -12.30
N LEU A 275 -3.45 11.21 -12.20
CA LEU A 275 -2.92 12.55 -12.48
C LEU A 275 -2.07 13.06 -11.32
N PRO A 276 -0.90 13.65 -11.62
CA PRO A 276 -0.68 15.05 -11.26
C PRO A 276 -0.27 15.81 -12.52
N ALA A 277 -1.23 16.39 -13.23
CA ALA A 277 -0.94 17.28 -14.35
C ALA A 277 -0.93 18.73 -13.84
N GLY A 278 0.19 19.14 -13.26
CA GLY A 278 0.46 20.53 -12.85
C GLY A 278 -0.14 20.94 -11.51
N GLU A 279 0.69 21.61 -10.70
CA GLU A 279 0.43 22.14 -9.35
C GLU A 279 0.49 21.11 -8.19
N ASP A 280 0.86 21.63 -7.02
CA ASP A 280 1.64 21.02 -5.93
C ASP A 280 1.35 19.53 -5.60
N THR A 281 2.42 18.71 -5.64
CA THR A 281 2.43 17.27 -5.32
C THR A 281 2.25 16.93 -3.84
N ALA A 282 1.86 17.89 -3.01
CA ALA A 282 1.58 17.70 -1.59
C ALA A 282 0.16 17.16 -1.31
N ASP A 283 -0.80 17.39 -2.23
CA ASP A 283 -2.24 17.35 -1.91
C ASP A 283 -2.98 16.03 -2.28
N ALA A 284 -2.43 15.19 -3.17
CA ALA A 284 -3.15 13.98 -3.61
C ALA A 284 -3.20 12.84 -2.56
N TYR A 285 -2.59 13.01 -1.38
CA TYR A 285 -2.82 12.19 -0.18
C TYR A 285 -3.64 12.94 0.90
N ASP A 286 -3.92 14.23 0.70
CA ASP A 286 -4.84 15.01 1.53
C ASP A 286 -6.31 14.71 1.15
N ASP A 287 -6.56 14.15 -0.05
CA ASP A 287 -7.85 13.53 -0.32
C ASP A 287 -7.95 12.13 0.31
N TRP A 288 -8.64 12.08 1.44
CA TRP A 288 -8.94 10.85 2.15
C TRP A 288 -9.73 9.84 1.30
N ARG A 289 -10.44 10.27 0.25
CA ARG A 289 -11.20 9.39 -0.65
C ARG A 289 -10.28 8.49 -1.47
N GLU A 290 -9.19 9.04 -1.99
CA GLU A 290 -8.15 8.27 -2.71
C GLU A 290 -7.42 7.32 -1.76
N TRP A 291 -7.15 7.75 -0.52
CA TRP A 291 -6.58 6.87 0.50
C TRP A 291 -7.52 5.70 0.83
N GLU A 292 -8.82 5.94 0.94
CA GLU A 292 -9.81 4.88 1.19
C GLU A 292 -9.87 3.91 0.01
N ALA A 293 -9.90 4.42 -1.22
CA ALA A 293 -9.90 3.61 -2.43
C ALA A 293 -8.67 2.72 -2.54
N GLU A 294 -7.49 3.29 -2.28
CA GLU A 294 -6.22 2.58 -2.26
C GLU A 294 -6.21 1.43 -1.22
N VAL A 295 -6.59 1.73 0.03
CA VAL A 295 -6.58 0.74 1.12
C VAL A 295 -7.62 -0.36 0.88
N GLY A 296 -8.80 0.01 0.39
CA GLY A 296 -9.85 -0.95 0.04
C GLY A 296 -9.44 -1.84 -1.12
N ALA A 297 -8.84 -1.29 -2.18
CA ALA A 297 -8.40 -2.04 -3.35
C ALA A 297 -7.34 -3.10 -3.03
N ARG A 298 -6.35 -2.74 -2.20
CA ARG A 298 -5.35 -3.70 -1.71
C ARG A 298 -5.99 -4.81 -0.89
N THR A 299 -6.99 -4.47 -0.10
CA THR A 299 -7.73 -5.45 0.71
C THR A 299 -8.50 -6.42 -0.16
N LEU A 300 -9.25 -5.92 -1.13
CA LEU A 300 -9.96 -6.76 -2.11
C LEU A 300 -8.99 -7.62 -2.92
N SER A 301 -7.87 -7.06 -3.38
CA SER A 301 -6.86 -7.84 -4.12
C SER A 301 -6.24 -8.96 -3.28
N ARG A 302 -6.08 -8.77 -1.97
CA ARG A 302 -5.61 -9.82 -1.06
C ARG A 302 -6.67 -10.90 -0.90
N LEU A 303 -7.92 -10.52 -0.56
CA LEU A 303 -9.04 -11.45 -0.42
C LEU A 303 -9.25 -12.27 -1.70
N ALA A 304 -9.19 -11.64 -2.87
CA ALA A 304 -9.33 -12.28 -4.18
C ALA A 304 -8.32 -13.40 -4.45
N ARG A 305 -7.14 -13.33 -3.81
CA ARG A 305 -6.05 -14.30 -3.97
C ARG A 305 -5.97 -15.31 -2.82
N GLU A 306 -6.79 -15.16 -1.79
CA GLU A 306 -6.80 -16.11 -0.67
C GLU A 306 -7.18 -17.49 -1.17
N ARG A 307 -6.33 -18.49 -0.91
CA ARG A 307 -6.65 -19.87 -1.26
C ARG A 307 -7.87 -20.31 -0.46
N PRO A 308 -8.85 -20.98 -1.09
CA PRO A 308 -9.97 -21.55 -0.36
C PRO A 308 -9.43 -22.50 0.69
N ARG A 309 -9.96 -22.41 1.92
CA ARG A 309 -9.57 -23.34 2.99
C ARG A 309 -10.04 -24.75 2.59
N PRO A 310 -9.29 -25.82 2.90
CA PRO A 310 -9.65 -27.19 2.50
C PRO A 310 -11.08 -27.61 2.89
N ASN A 311 -11.61 -27.04 3.97
CA ASN A 311 -12.96 -27.28 4.49
C ASN A 311 -14.07 -26.44 3.83
N GLN A 312 -13.75 -25.58 2.86
CA GLN A 312 -14.69 -24.78 2.08
C GLN A 312 -14.80 -25.23 0.63
N LEU A 313 -14.09 -26.30 0.24
CA LEU A 313 -14.34 -26.98 -1.03
C LEU A 313 -15.74 -27.59 -0.96
N SER A 314 -16.65 -27.12 -1.80
CA SER A 314 -18.00 -27.68 -1.91
C SER A 314 -17.91 -29.19 -2.14
N ARG A 315 -18.64 -29.97 -1.34
CA ARG A 315 -18.73 -31.43 -1.42
C ARG A 315 -19.52 -31.93 -2.64
N GLU A 316 -20.02 -31.00 -3.46
CA GLU A 316 -20.57 -31.29 -4.78
C GLU A 316 -19.42 -31.43 -5.77
N ALA A 317 -18.71 -32.55 -5.67
CA ALA A 317 -17.80 -32.98 -6.72
C ALA A 317 -18.60 -33.11 -8.02
N SER A 318 -18.18 -32.42 -9.07
CA SER A 318 -18.71 -32.70 -10.40
C SER A 318 -18.26 -34.11 -10.82
N PRO A 319 -18.96 -34.80 -11.73
CA PRO A 319 -18.51 -36.09 -12.24
C PRO A 319 -17.07 -36.10 -12.80
N ALA A 320 -16.54 -34.92 -13.18
CA ALA A 320 -15.16 -34.75 -13.61
C ALA A 320 -14.16 -34.86 -12.44
N ASP A 321 -14.52 -34.40 -11.24
CA ASP A 321 -13.67 -34.47 -10.05
C ASP A 321 -13.53 -35.92 -9.54
N HIS A 322 -14.55 -36.75 -9.76
CA HIS A 322 -14.50 -38.20 -9.49
C HIS A 322 -13.47 -38.92 -10.38
N SER A 323 -13.23 -38.44 -11.62
CA SER A 323 -12.23 -39.03 -12.51
C SER A 323 -10.79 -38.70 -12.07
N ILE A 324 -10.56 -37.52 -11.49
CA ILE A 324 -9.23 -37.13 -11.00
C ILE A 324 -8.87 -37.93 -9.74
N ALA A 325 -9.81 -38.06 -8.79
CA ALA A 325 -9.57 -38.88 -7.58
C ALA A 325 -9.31 -40.36 -7.92
N ALA A 326 -9.99 -40.92 -8.93
CA ALA A 326 -9.77 -42.27 -9.43
C ALA A 326 -8.40 -42.42 -10.13
N ALA A 327 -7.95 -41.41 -10.87
CA ALA A 327 -6.63 -41.41 -11.50
C ALA A 327 -5.46 -41.38 -10.50
N PHE A 328 -5.70 -40.87 -9.29
CA PHE A 328 -4.71 -40.81 -8.20
C PHE A 328 -4.92 -41.86 -7.09
N GLY A 329 -5.80 -42.85 -7.31
CA GLY A 329 -5.90 -44.04 -6.44
C GLY A 329 -6.55 -43.81 -5.07
N PHE A 330 -7.30 -42.73 -4.89
CA PHE A 330 -8.10 -42.54 -3.67
C PHE A 330 -9.45 -43.25 -3.85
N ALA A 331 -9.51 -44.52 -3.46
CA ALA A 331 -10.79 -45.19 -3.22
C ALA A 331 -11.37 -44.70 -1.89
N LEU A 332 -12.62 -44.25 -1.91
CA LEU A 332 -13.41 -44.05 -0.69
C LEU A 332 -14.25 -45.32 -0.50
N ASP A 333 -13.96 -46.07 0.56
CA ASP A 333 -14.81 -47.17 1.07
C ASP A 333 -16.13 -46.62 1.65
#